data_AF-A0A7R9MK47-F1
#
_entry.id   AF-A0A7R9MK47-F1
#
_cell.length_a   1.000
_cell.length_b   1.000
_cell.length_c   1.000
_cell.angle_alpha   90.00
_cell.angle_beta   90.00
_cell.angle_gamma   90.00
#
_symmetry.space_group_name_H-M   'P 1'
#
loop_
_entity.id
_entity.type
_entity.pdbx_description
1 polymer ?
#
loop_
_entity_poly.entity_id
_entity_poly.type
_entity_poly.pdbx_seq_one_letter_code
_entity_poly.pdbx_strand_id
1 'polypeptide(L)'
;LTLFKPNDRKSITGRNVGLVLFTGVDSGLVHIHNPNGVDVNALVVTDQHVAYDPIPGGCSLEFPLKVSPFLRLYENQYFNRLEYQYASIGSAKDLKHVSCEKSQSDIEYNIYGYFLREGDYTEKEYFRAITLMSNVSDISNQSSKLMNTTALRKYLYAYTGRPVVYNIIATSHQFSSAYVPIVTYDCGNDSIEHCGKHEMLFFGLIDGSFIAYLLLIKYTELNQSSIRIYTSATGTILAL
;
A
#
# COMPACT_ATOMS: atom_id res chain seq x y z
N LEU A 1 -11.35 -11.73 -4.40
CA LEU A 1 -12.79 -11.65 -4.74
C LEU A 1 -12.94 -11.12 -6.15
N THR A 2 -13.99 -11.53 -6.87
CA THR A 2 -14.37 -10.98 -8.18
C THR A 2 -15.61 -10.13 -8.03
N LEU A 3 -15.54 -8.87 -8.47
CA LEU A 3 -16.67 -7.95 -8.53
C LEU A 3 -17.10 -7.78 -9.98
N PHE A 4 -18.40 -7.82 -10.23
CA PHE A 4 -18.96 -7.54 -11.56
C PHE A 4 -20.33 -6.90 -11.47
N LYS A 5 -20.65 -6.08 -12.48
CA LYS A 5 -21.99 -5.53 -12.69
C LYS A 5 -22.74 -6.44 -13.65
N PRO A 6 -23.97 -6.87 -13.36
CA PRO A 6 -24.68 -7.85 -14.19
C PRO A 6 -24.92 -7.38 -15.62
N ASN A 7 -25.06 -6.07 -15.84
CA ASN A 7 -25.27 -5.49 -17.18
C ASN A 7 -23.97 -5.18 -17.95
N ASP A 8 -22.80 -5.41 -17.33
CA ASP A 8 -21.50 -5.06 -17.90
C ASP A 8 -20.67 -6.35 -18.03
N ARG A 9 -20.18 -6.69 -19.24
CA ARG A 9 -19.40 -7.93 -19.47
C ARG A 9 -18.00 -7.91 -18.84
N LYS A 10 -17.71 -6.92 -18.01
CA LYS A 10 -16.40 -6.68 -17.43
C LYS A 10 -16.47 -6.89 -15.92
N SER A 11 -15.58 -7.74 -15.43
CA SER A 11 -15.36 -8.00 -14.02
C SER A 11 -13.95 -7.56 -13.61
N ILE A 12 -13.76 -7.35 -12.31
CA ILE A 12 -12.43 -7.15 -11.74
C ILE A 12 -12.21 -8.15 -10.61
N THR A 13 -11.05 -8.79 -10.62
CA THR A 13 -10.65 -9.74 -9.58
C THR A 13 -9.44 -9.19 -8.85
N GLY A 14 -9.48 -9.23 -7.53
CA GLY A 14 -8.36 -8.82 -6.69
C GLY A 14 -8.67 -8.92 -5.20
N ARG A 15 -7.71 -8.46 -4.39
CA ARG A 15 -7.83 -8.40 -2.93
C ARG A 15 -8.55 -7.13 -2.48
N ASN A 16 -8.18 -5.98 -3.04
CA ASN A 16 -8.82 -4.69 -2.82
C ASN A 16 -9.24 -4.12 -4.17
N VAL A 17 -10.52 -4.28 -4.50
CA VAL A 17 -11.10 -3.87 -5.78
C VAL A 17 -12.43 -3.17 -5.51
N GLY A 18 -12.84 -2.28 -6.41
CA GLY A 18 -14.10 -1.57 -6.26
C GLY A 18 -14.72 -1.18 -7.59
N LEU A 19 -15.99 -0.78 -7.50
CA LEU A 19 -16.83 -0.40 -8.63
C LEU A 19 -17.56 0.89 -8.27
N VAL A 20 -17.67 1.81 -9.23
CA VAL A 20 -18.53 2.99 -9.11
C VAL A 20 -19.89 2.68 -9.73
N LEU A 21 -20.97 2.92 -8.99
CA LEU A 21 -22.34 2.80 -9.48
C LEU A 21 -22.93 4.19 -9.65
N PHE A 22 -23.37 4.52 -10.85
CA PHE A 22 -24.17 5.72 -11.09
C PHE A 22 -25.64 5.33 -10.86
N THR A 23 -26.14 5.59 -9.65
CA THR A 23 -27.52 5.28 -9.31
C THR A 23 -28.45 6.36 -9.85
N GLY A 24 -29.28 5.97 -10.83
CA GLY A 24 -30.42 6.74 -11.33
C GLY A 24 -31.63 6.60 -10.41
N VAL A 25 -32.83 6.56 -10.99
CA VAL A 25 -34.08 6.16 -10.28
C VAL A 25 -34.06 4.65 -9.95
N ASP A 26 -33.20 3.86 -10.62
CA ASP A 26 -33.06 2.43 -10.40
C ASP A 26 -31.88 2.07 -9.48
N SER A 27 -32.10 1.06 -8.64
CA SER A 27 -31.11 0.49 -7.72
C SER A 27 -29.97 -0.20 -8.47
N GLY A 28 -28.73 0.13 -8.12
CA GLY A 28 -27.53 -0.50 -8.69
C GLY A 28 -27.26 -1.85 -8.03
N LEU A 29 -27.23 -2.92 -8.83
CA LEU A 29 -26.89 -4.28 -8.37
C LEU A 29 -25.41 -4.60 -8.64
N VAL A 30 -24.70 -5.12 -7.63
CA VAL A 30 -23.32 -5.62 -7.73
C VAL A 30 -23.28 -7.04 -7.22
N HIS A 31 -22.60 -7.91 -7.96
CA HIS A 31 -22.36 -9.29 -7.54
C HIS A 31 -20.92 -9.45 -7.07
N ILE A 32 -20.77 -10.19 -5.97
CA ILE A 32 -19.49 -10.59 -5.40
C ILE A 32 -19.38 -12.11 -5.56
N HIS A 33 -18.32 -12.55 -6.23
CA HIS A 33 -18.02 -13.96 -6.40
C HIS A 33 -16.67 -14.29 -5.76
N ASN A 34 -16.64 -15.36 -4.97
CA ASN A 34 -15.41 -15.95 -4.49
C ASN A 34 -14.99 -17.09 -5.44
N PRO A 35 -13.95 -16.90 -6.27
CA PRO A 35 -13.47 -17.96 -7.14
C PRO A 35 -12.58 -18.97 -6.41
N ASN A 36 -12.19 -18.69 -5.15
CA ASN A 36 -11.36 -19.60 -4.38
C ASN A 36 -12.26 -20.71 -3.83
N GLY A 37 -11.87 -21.97 -4.00
CA GLY A 37 -12.59 -23.14 -3.45
C GLY A 37 -12.52 -23.27 -1.92
N VAL A 38 -12.27 -22.15 -1.22
CA VAL A 38 -12.15 -22.03 0.24
C VAL A 38 -12.95 -20.82 0.69
N ASP A 39 -13.48 -20.90 1.91
CA ASP A 39 -14.19 -19.78 2.52
C ASP A 39 -13.24 -18.61 2.77
N VAL A 40 -13.71 -17.39 2.47
CA VAL A 40 -12.95 -16.16 2.65
C VAL A 40 -13.81 -15.11 3.35
N ASN A 41 -13.21 -14.39 4.28
CA ASN A 41 -13.83 -13.23 4.88
C ASN A 41 -13.72 -12.03 3.92
N ALA A 42 -14.84 -11.32 3.75
CA ALA A 42 -14.94 -10.20 2.83
C ALA A 42 -15.44 -8.96 3.56
N LEU A 43 -14.78 -7.83 3.34
CA LEU A 43 -15.24 -6.52 3.77
C LEU A 43 -15.85 -5.78 2.57
N VAL A 44 -17.07 -5.28 2.74
CA VAL A 44 -17.74 -4.41 1.76
C VAL A 44 -17.86 -3.02 2.37
N VAL A 45 -17.21 -2.05 1.75
CA VAL A 45 -17.32 -0.63 2.11
C VAL A 45 -18.08 0.09 1.00
N THR A 46 -19.08 0.87 1.40
CA THR A 46 -19.87 1.70 0.48
C THR A 46 -19.68 3.16 0.85
N ASP A 47 -19.22 3.96 -0.11
CA ASP A 47 -19.13 5.42 0.02
C ASP A 47 -20.15 6.09 -0.91
N GLN A 48 -20.75 7.17 -0.43
CA GLN A 48 -21.75 7.93 -1.18
C GLN A 48 -21.13 9.21 -1.70
N HIS A 49 -21.03 9.32 -3.03
CA HIS A 49 -20.52 10.53 -3.68
C HIS A 49 -21.66 11.51 -3.99
N VAL A 50 -21.43 12.79 -3.72
CA VAL A 50 -22.34 13.88 -4.12
C VAL A 50 -22.00 14.40 -5.51
N ALA A 51 -22.88 15.24 -6.08
CA ALA A 51 -22.86 15.61 -7.50
C ALA A 51 -21.52 16.16 -8.02
N TYR A 52 -20.73 16.86 -7.20
CA TYR A 52 -19.47 17.50 -7.62
C TYR A 52 -18.22 16.77 -7.14
N ASP A 53 -18.40 15.65 -6.45
CA ASP A 53 -17.29 14.82 -6.00
C ASP A 53 -16.51 14.28 -7.21
N PRO A 54 -15.17 14.39 -7.21
CA PRO A 54 -14.36 13.74 -8.22
C PRO A 54 -14.66 12.25 -8.24
N ILE A 55 -14.91 11.67 -9.41
CA ILE A 55 -15.17 10.23 -9.55
C ILE A 55 -13.82 9.53 -9.76
N PRO A 56 -13.33 8.75 -8.78
CA PRO A 56 -12.02 8.10 -8.87
C PRO A 56 -11.94 7.17 -10.09
N GLY A 57 -10.89 7.32 -10.89
CA GLY A 57 -10.69 6.52 -12.11
C GLY A 57 -11.74 6.71 -13.21
N GLY A 58 -12.55 7.78 -13.15
CA GLY A 58 -13.59 8.08 -14.15
C GLY A 58 -13.06 8.37 -15.56
N CYS A 59 -11.77 8.68 -15.68
CA CYS A 59 -11.06 8.90 -16.93
C CYS A 59 -10.02 7.80 -17.19
N SER A 60 -10.41 6.55 -16.98
CA SER A 60 -9.52 5.41 -17.21
C SER A 60 -9.31 5.11 -18.69
N LEU A 61 -8.05 4.94 -19.08
CA LEU A 61 -7.62 4.56 -20.43
C LEU A 61 -6.87 3.23 -20.46
N GLU A 62 -6.23 2.83 -19.36
CA GLU A 62 -5.34 1.66 -19.30
C GLU A 62 -5.91 0.49 -18.49
N PHE A 63 -6.85 0.75 -17.58
CA PHE A 63 -7.39 -0.27 -16.69
C PHE A 63 -8.60 -0.96 -17.34
N PRO A 64 -8.94 -2.19 -16.92
CA PRO A 64 -9.96 -2.98 -17.61
C PRO A 64 -11.35 -2.33 -17.56
N LEU A 65 -11.67 -1.60 -16.48
CA LEU A 65 -12.98 -0.98 -16.29
C LEU A 65 -12.98 0.47 -16.80
N LYS A 66 -14.11 0.89 -17.40
CA LYS A 66 -14.31 2.27 -17.86
C LYS A 66 -14.15 3.28 -16.71
N VAL A 67 -14.66 2.94 -15.52
CA VAL A 67 -14.39 3.65 -14.28
C VAL A 67 -13.61 2.69 -13.39
N SER A 68 -12.35 3.02 -13.12
CA SER A 68 -11.42 2.16 -12.39
C SER A 68 -10.98 2.84 -11.08
N PRO A 69 -11.81 2.79 -10.02
CA PRO A 69 -11.56 3.53 -8.78
C PRO A 69 -10.49 2.88 -7.90
N PHE A 70 -9.86 1.80 -8.35
CA PHE A 70 -8.90 1.01 -7.58
C PHE A 70 -7.47 1.28 -8.00
N LEU A 71 -6.56 1.06 -7.06
CA LEU A 71 -5.12 1.20 -7.24
C LEU A 71 -4.51 -0.13 -7.71
N ARG A 72 -3.40 -0.05 -8.44
CA ARG A 72 -2.52 -1.19 -8.68
C ARG A 72 -1.21 -0.96 -7.96
N LEU A 73 -0.70 -2.00 -7.34
CA LEU A 73 0.59 -1.99 -6.69
C LEU A 73 1.46 -3.08 -7.29
N TYR A 74 2.69 -2.73 -7.62
CA TYR A 74 3.74 -3.67 -7.98
C TYR A 74 4.85 -3.53 -6.95
N GLU A 75 4.99 -4.55 -6.13
CA GLU A 75 5.98 -4.59 -5.07
C GLU A 75 7.36 -4.96 -5.63
N ASN A 76 8.40 -4.32 -5.13
CA ASN A 76 9.80 -4.67 -5.35
C ASN A 76 10.54 -4.47 -4.02
N GLN A 77 11.65 -5.17 -3.82
CA GLN A 77 12.44 -5.16 -2.59
C GLN A 77 12.87 -3.75 -2.12
N TYR A 78 12.97 -2.78 -3.04
CA TYR A 78 13.39 -1.41 -2.73
C TYR A 78 12.27 -0.38 -2.91
N PHE A 79 11.38 -0.59 -3.87
CA PHE A 79 10.38 0.40 -4.27
C PHE A 79 9.07 -0.25 -4.69
N ASN A 80 7.97 0.29 -4.20
CA ASN A 80 6.64 -0.06 -4.67
C ASN A 80 6.22 0.89 -5.79
N ARG A 81 5.79 0.33 -6.92
CA ARG A 81 5.16 1.12 -7.99
C ARG A 81 3.65 1.15 -7.77
N LEU A 82 3.15 2.30 -7.33
CA LEU A 82 1.73 2.59 -7.23
C LEU A 82 1.22 3.19 -8.54
N GLU A 83 0.16 2.61 -9.10
CA GLU A 83 -0.51 3.09 -10.30
C GLU A 83 -2.00 3.33 -10.05
N TYR A 84 -2.52 4.39 -10.66
CA TYR A 84 -3.93 4.74 -10.63
C TYR A 84 -4.36 5.35 -11.97
N GLN A 85 -5.64 5.65 -12.11
CA GLN A 85 -6.21 6.26 -13.31
C GLN A 85 -6.80 7.62 -12.95
N TYR A 86 -6.80 8.57 -13.89
CA TYR A 86 -7.34 9.90 -13.62
C TYR A 86 -8.81 9.85 -13.19
N ALA A 87 -9.16 10.70 -12.23
CA ALA A 87 -10.54 10.95 -11.88
C ALA A 87 -11.22 11.82 -12.95
N SER A 88 -12.53 11.74 -13.04
CA SER A 88 -13.35 12.72 -13.76
C SER A 88 -14.03 13.65 -12.77
N ILE A 89 -14.26 14.91 -13.14
CA ILE A 89 -15.06 15.82 -12.31
C ILE A 89 -16.50 15.30 -12.22
N GLY A 90 -17.05 15.28 -11.01
CA GLY A 90 -18.47 14.98 -10.77
C GLY A 90 -19.36 16.03 -11.44
N SER A 91 -20.51 15.60 -11.94
CA SER A 91 -21.53 16.49 -12.49
C SER A 91 -22.90 16.13 -11.92
N ALA A 92 -23.74 17.14 -11.69
CA ALA A 92 -25.15 16.89 -11.41
C ALA A 92 -25.80 16.10 -12.56
N LYS A 93 -26.80 15.27 -12.26
CA LYS A 93 -27.43 14.30 -13.20
C LYS A 93 -27.89 14.91 -14.54
N ASP A 94 -28.17 16.22 -14.57
CA ASP A 94 -28.69 16.93 -15.75
C ASP A 94 -27.66 17.81 -16.47
N LEU A 95 -26.42 17.88 -15.95
CA LEU A 95 -25.34 18.66 -16.53
C LEU A 95 -24.46 17.78 -17.43
N LYS A 96 -24.10 18.32 -18.60
CA LYS A 96 -23.23 17.65 -19.57
C LYS A 96 -21.93 17.19 -18.89
N HIS A 97 -21.59 15.91 -19.07
CA HIS A 97 -20.32 15.36 -18.56
C HIS A 97 -19.13 16.23 -18.94
N VAL A 98 -18.31 16.56 -17.94
CA VAL A 98 -17.06 17.29 -18.13
C VAL A 98 -16.06 16.39 -18.86
N SER A 99 -15.31 16.94 -19.82
CA SER A 99 -14.30 16.17 -20.54
C SER A 99 -13.16 15.74 -19.62
N CYS A 100 -12.51 14.62 -19.97
CA CYS A 100 -11.35 14.14 -19.22
C CYS A 100 -10.16 15.10 -19.29
N GLU A 101 -9.98 15.80 -20.42
CA GLU A 101 -8.93 16.82 -20.58
C GLU A 101 -9.09 17.95 -19.55
N LYS A 102 -10.31 18.46 -19.37
CA LYS A 102 -10.61 19.47 -18.35
C LYS A 102 -10.53 18.90 -16.94
N SER A 103 -10.96 17.66 -16.75
CA SER A 103 -10.86 17.02 -15.44
C SER A 103 -9.41 16.87 -14.97
N GLN A 104 -8.47 16.63 -15.89
CA GLN A 104 -7.05 16.48 -15.55
C GLN A 104 -6.41 17.80 -15.09
N SER A 105 -6.85 18.95 -15.58
CA SER A 105 -6.30 20.25 -15.16
C SER A 105 -6.82 20.72 -13.80
N ASP A 106 -8.02 20.28 -13.41
CA ASP A 106 -8.77 20.86 -12.29
C ASP A 106 -8.83 19.92 -11.06
N ILE A 107 -8.14 18.77 -11.12
CA ILE A 107 -8.09 17.77 -10.04
C ILE A 107 -6.66 17.62 -9.54
N GLU A 108 -6.50 17.81 -8.23
CA GLU A 108 -5.26 17.52 -7.51
C GLU A 108 -5.31 16.10 -6.91
N TYR A 109 -4.16 15.40 -6.91
CA TYR A 109 -4.04 14.08 -6.31
C TYR A 109 -3.04 14.09 -5.17
N ASN A 110 -3.49 13.64 -4.00
CA ASN A 110 -2.67 13.52 -2.81
C ASN A 110 -2.58 12.04 -2.42
N ILE A 111 -1.35 11.51 -2.37
CA ILE A 111 -1.08 10.13 -1.94
C ILE A 111 -0.91 10.13 -0.42
N TYR A 112 -1.60 9.20 0.23
CA TYR A 112 -1.56 8.97 1.67
C TYR A 112 -1.11 7.54 1.97
N GLY A 113 -0.41 7.38 3.10
CA GLY A 113 0.00 6.10 3.64
C GLY A 113 -0.42 5.98 5.10
N TYR A 114 -1.08 4.88 5.44
CA TYR A 114 -1.36 4.49 6.82
C TYR A 114 -0.49 3.29 7.19
N PHE A 115 0.43 3.51 8.13
CA PHE A 115 1.39 2.51 8.56
C PHE A 115 0.77 1.66 9.68
N LEU A 116 0.66 0.36 9.43
CA LEU A 116 0.20 -0.59 10.44
C LEU A 116 1.30 -0.83 11.48
N ARG A 117 0.88 -1.36 12.63
CA ARG A 117 1.80 -1.77 13.68
C ARG A 117 2.63 -2.96 13.19
N GLU A 118 3.93 -2.89 13.37
CA GLU A 118 4.84 -3.98 13.03
C GLU A 118 4.42 -5.27 13.75
N GLY A 119 4.44 -6.39 13.02
CA GLY A 119 4.04 -7.69 13.53
C GLY A 119 2.52 -7.93 13.66
N ASP A 120 1.67 -6.93 13.40
CA ASP A 120 0.20 -7.10 13.42
C ASP A 120 -0.35 -7.36 12.02
N TYR A 121 -0.40 -8.65 11.66
CA TYR A 121 -0.93 -9.13 10.38
C TYR A 121 -2.35 -9.67 10.50
N THR A 122 -3.07 -9.29 11.57
CA THR A 122 -4.39 -9.85 11.86
C THR A 122 -5.44 -9.35 10.85
N GLU A 123 -6.43 -10.20 10.56
CA GLU A 123 -7.56 -9.83 9.69
C GLU A 123 -8.33 -8.61 10.24
N LYS A 124 -8.48 -8.55 11.57
CA LYS A 124 -9.12 -7.45 12.27
C LYS A 124 -8.41 -6.13 11.97
N GLU A 125 -7.09 -6.10 12.08
CA GLU A 125 -6.29 -4.90 11.84
C GLU A 125 -6.31 -4.52 10.35
N TYR A 126 -6.25 -5.51 9.46
CA TYR A 126 -6.40 -5.31 8.02
C TYR A 126 -7.74 -4.62 7.67
N PHE A 127 -8.88 -5.15 8.13
CA PHE A 127 -10.20 -4.57 7.84
C PHE A 127 -10.39 -3.20 8.49
N ARG A 128 -9.87 -2.99 9.71
CA ARG A 128 -9.88 -1.68 10.35
C ARG A 128 -9.13 -0.65 9.50
N ALA A 129 -7.94 -1.00 9.03
CA ALA A 129 -7.10 -0.11 8.23
C ALA A 129 -7.71 0.19 6.85
N ILE A 130 -8.29 -0.80 6.18
CA ILE A 130 -9.03 -0.59 4.92
C ILE A 130 -10.21 0.35 5.14
N THR A 131 -10.97 0.17 6.22
CA THR A 131 -12.14 1.01 6.52
C THR A 131 -11.72 2.46 6.76
N LEU A 132 -10.69 2.68 7.59
CA LEU A 132 -10.10 4.00 7.85
C LEU A 132 -9.62 4.63 6.53
N MET A 133 -8.88 3.87 5.75
CA MET A 133 -8.35 4.33 4.47
C MET A 133 -9.39 4.31 3.35
N SER A 134 -10.68 4.16 3.62
CA SER A 134 -11.75 4.33 2.62
C SER A 134 -12.56 5.62 2.83
N ASN A 135 -12.31 6.36 3.90
CA ASN A 135 -13.01 7.61 4.22
C ASN A 135 -12.07 8.82 4.13
N VAL A 136 -12.45 9.85 3.37
CA VAL A 136 -11.62 11.04 3.14
C VAL A 136 -11.24 11.76 4.43
N SER A 137 -12.17 11.87 5.39
CA SER A 137 -11.92 12.54 6.68
C SER A 137 -10.93 11.74 7.52
N ASP A 138 -11.12 10.43 7.62
CA ASP A 138 -10.24 9.55 8.37
C ASP A 138 -8.84 9.48 7.78
N ILE A 139 -8.72 9.39 6.45
CA ILE A 139 -7.43 9.46 5.75
C ILE A 139 -6.72 10.76 6.13
N SER A 140 -7.42 11.89 6.05
CA SER A 140 -6.81 13.21 6.31
C SER A 140 -6.37 13.39 7.77
N ASN A 141 -7.09 12.79 8.72
CA ASN A 141 -6.86 12.97 10.15
C ASN A 141 -5.91 11.93 10.76
N GLN A 142 -5.88 10.71 10.22
CA GLN A 142 -5.24 9.57 10.86
C GLN A 142 -4.11 8.94 10.04
N SER A 143 -3.86 9.41 8.81
CA SER A 143 -2.80 8.90 7.94
C SER A 143 -1.80 9.99 7.55
N SER A 144 -0.66 9.58 6.97
CA SER A 144 0.39 10.49 6.55
C SER A 144 0.24 10.85 5.07
N LYS A 145 0.14 12.14 4.76
CA LYS A 145 0.27 12.64 3.39
C LYS A 145 1.71 12.43 2.91
N LEU A 146 1.90 11.58 1.91
CA LEU A 146 3.22 11.25 1.38
C LEU A 146 3.68 12.24 0.31
N MET A 147 2.79 12.57 -0.64
CA MET A 147 3.10 13.51 -1.73
C MET A 147 1.85 14.03 -2.43
N ASN A 148 1.98 15.16 -3.12
CA ASN A 148 1.08 15.59 -4.18
C ASN A 148 1.65 15.15 -5.54
N THR A 149 0.79 14.76 -6.47
CA THR A 149 1.21 14.31 -7.80
C THR A 149 0.21 14.61 -8.91
N THR A 150 0.74 14.85 -10.11
CA THR A 150 0.01 14.84 -11.38
C THR A 150 0.26 13.58 -12.22
N ALA A 151 1.25 12.77 -11.82
CA ALA A 151 1.64 11.55 -12.52
C ALA A 151 0.90 10.33 -11.98
N LEU A 152 0.34 9.53 -12.90
CA LEU A 152 -0.44 8.31 -12.61
C LEU A 152 0.38 7.13 -12.08
N ARG A 153 1.71 7.22 -12.16
CA ARG A 153 2.64 6.18 -11.70
C ARG A 153 3.62 6.80 -10.73
N LYS A 154 3.76 6.20 -9.54
CA LYS A 154 4.68 6.63 -8.50
C LYS A 154 5.46 5.48 -7.91
N TYR A 155 6.72 5.75 -7.64
CA TYR A 155 7.60 4.86 -6.91
C TYR A 155 7.69 5.37 -5.48
N LEU A 156 7.31 4.52 -4.53
CA LEU A 156 7.36 4.76 -3.09
C LEU A 156 8.41 3.81 -2.52
N TYR A 157 9.16 4.25 -1.50
CA TYR A 157 10.09 3.34 -0.82
C TYR A 157 9.32 2.20 -0.15
N ALA A 158 9.82 0.98 -0.31
CA ALA A 158 9.33 -0.17 0.44
C ALA A 158 9.90 -0.14 1.86
N TYR A 159 9.06 -0.35 2.86
CA TYR A 159 9.45 -0.45 4.26
C TYR A 159 9.30 -1.90 4.71
N THR A 160 10.38 -2.67 4.55
CA THR A 160 10.41 -4.10 4.85
C THR A 160 9.90 -4.41 6.25
N GLY A 161 8.92 -5.30 6.35
CA GLY A 161 8.34 -5.73 7.63
C GLY A 161 7.36 -4.74 8.28
N ARG A 162 7.10 -3.59 7.67
CA ARG A 162 6.11 -2.62 8.14
C ARG A 162 4.97 -2.47 7.13
N PRO A 163 3.78 -3.03 7.40
CA PRO A 163 2.69 -2.99 6.43
C PRO A 163 2.16 -1.58 6.25
N VAL A 164 1.83 -1.22 5.00
CA VAL A 164 1.33 0.10 4.65
C VAL A 164 0.06 -0.02 3.82
N VAL A 165 -0.94 0.76 4.18
CA VAL A 165 -2.15 0.95 3.38
C VAL A 165 -2.04 2.27 2.64
N TYR A 166 -1.95 2.20 1.31
CA TYR A 166 -1.93 3.38 0.45
C TYR A 166 -3.34 3.75 0.02
N ASN A 167 -3.62 5.05 -0.03
CA ASN A 167 -4.75 5.58 -0.77
C ASN A 167 -4.40 6.91 -1.45
N ILE A 168 -5.25 7.34 -2.37
CA ILE A 168 -5.18 8.60 -3.08
C ILE A 168 -6.48 9.35 -2.82
N ILE A 169 -6.36 10.63 -2.46
CA ILE A 169 -7.50 11.55 -2.46
C ILE A 169 -7.39 12.40 -3.73
N ALA A 170 -8.44 12.36 -4.54
CA ALA A 170 -8.65 13.31 -5.63
C ALA A 170 -9.50 14.47 -5.11
N THR A 171 -9.05 15.70 -5.34
CA THR A 171 -9.73 16.92 -4.90
C THR A 171 -9.96 17.84 -6.09
N SER A 172 -11.20 18.30 -6.26
CA SER A 172 -11.57 19.36 -7.20
C SER A 172 -12.28 20.47 -6.43
N HIS A 173 -11.69 21.66 -6.40
CA HIS A 173 -12.16 22.78 -5.58
C HIS A 173 -12.32 22.39 -4.09
N GLN A 174 -13.57 22.25 -3.61
CA GLN A 174 -13.89 21.89 -2.23
C GLN A 174 -14.33 20.42 -2.08
N PHE A 175 -14.48 19.70 -3.19
CA PHE A 175 -15.00 18.35 -3.21
C PHE A 175 -13.85 17.35 -3.32
N SER A 176 -13.93 16.28 -2.54
CA SER A 176 -12.87 15.28 -2.46
C SER A 176 -13.43 13.88 -2.44
N SER A 177 -12.69 12.93 -3.01
CA SER A 177 -13.05 11.53 -2.99
C SER A 177 -11.81 10.65 -2.93
N ALA A 178 -11.95 9.55 -2.19
CA ALA A 178 -10.89 8.58 -2.00
C ALA A 178 -10.96 7.48 -3.06
N TYR A 179 -9.81 6.99 -3.51
CA TYR A 179 -9.73 5.76 -4.29
C TYR A 179 -9.99 4.55 -3.38
N VAL A 180 -10.10 3.35 -3.97
CA VAL A 180 -10.10 2.11 -3.20
C VAL A 180 -8.68 1.87 -2.68
N PRO A 181 -8.49 1.75 -1.36
CA PRO A 181 -7.15 1.60 -0.79
C PRO A 181 -6.51 0.27 -1.19
N ILE A 182 -5.18 0.24 -1.19
CA ILE A 182 -4.38 -0.97 -1.43
C ILE A 182 -3.39 -1.18 -0.30
N VAL A 183 -3.17 -2.43 0.08
CA VAL A 183 -2.30 -2.81 1.20
C VAL A 183 -1.07 -3.51 0.65
N THR A 184 0.07 -3.15 1.20
CA THR A 184 1.34 -3.87 1.05
C THR A 184 1.84 -4.31 2.41
N TYR A 185 2.58 -5.41 2.41
CA TYR A 185 3.34 -5.87 3.56
C TYR A 185 4.86 -5.72 3.33
N ASP A 186 5.28 -5.33 2.13
CA ASP A 186 6.67 -5.10 1.75
C ASP A 186 7.59 -6.26 2.13
N CYS A 187 7.13 -7.50 1.92
CA CYS A 187 7.86 -8.72 2.29
C CYS A 187 8.88 -9.16 1.23
N GLY A 188 9.01 -8.44 0.12
CA GLY A 188 9.87 -8.83 -0.99
C GLY A 188 9.49 -10.21 -1.53
N ASN A 189 10.42 -11.17 -1.46
CA ASN A 189 10.20 -12.56 -1.87
C ASN A 189 9.74 -13.47 -0.72
N ASP A 190 9.63 -12.94 0.50
CA ASP A 190 9.26 -13.73 1.67
C ASP A 190 7.74 -13.88 1.77
N SER A 191 7.29 -14.97 2.40
CA SER A 191 5.89 -15.08 2.79
C SER A 191 5.58 -14.10 3.92
N ILE A 192 4.30 -13.70 4.05
CA ILE A 192 3.84 -12.81 5.13
C ILE A 192 4.25 -13.35 6.52
N GLU A 193 4.30 -14.68 6.68
CA GLU A 193 4.72 -15.35 7.93
C GLU A 193 6.22 -15.19 8.25
N HIS A 194 7.05 -14.96 7.24
CA HIS A 194 8.50 -14.76 7.36
C HIS A 194 8.92 -13.29 7.22
N CYS A 195 7.97 -12.42 6.89
CA CYS A 195 8.16 -10.99 6.68
C CYS A 195 8.80 -10.30 7.89
N GLY A 196 9.99 -9.72 7.70
CA GLY A 196 10.74 -9.01 8.74
C GLY A 196 11.51 -9.90 9.73
N LYS A 197 11.50 -11.24 9.57
CA LYS A 197 12.25 -12.16 10.46
C LYS A 197 13.74 -12.30 10.10
N HIS A 198 14.14 -11.96 8.87
CA HIS A 198 15.51 -12.12 8.41
C HIS A 198 16.48 -11.04 8.91
N GLU A 199 16.00 -9.82 9.22
CA GLU A 199 16.90 -8.71 9.62
C GLU A 199 17.41 -8.80 11.06
N MET A 200 16.73 -9.51 11.97
CA MET A 200 17.18 -9.65 13.36
C MET A 200 18.38 -10.60 13.54
N LEU A 201 18.66 -11.50 12.58
CA LEU A 201 19.75 -12.48 12.72
C LEU A 201 21.13 -11.90 12.42
N PHE A 202 21.22 -10.85 11.61
CA PHE A 202 22.52 -10.29 11.21
C PHE A 202 23.14 -9.34 12.25
N PHE A 203 22.36 -8.55 12.97
CA PHE A 203 22.91 -7.60 13.95
C PHE A 203 23.39 -8.27 15.25
N GLY A 204 22.76 -9.38 15.68
CA GLY A 204 23.15 -10.08 16.92
C GLY A 204 24.51 -10.79 16.85
N LEU A 205 24.97 -11.17 15.65
CA LEU A 205 26.24 -11.91 15.48
C LEU A 205 27.47 -10.99 15.37
N ILE A 206 27.28 -9.77 14.89
CA ILE A 206 28.39 -8.82 14.66
C ILE A 206 28.79 -8.14 15.97
N ASP A 207 27.83 -7.79 16.83
CA ASP A 207 28.11 -7.10 18.09
C ASP A 207 28.83 -7.98 19.12
N GLY A 208 28.46 -9.26 19.22
CA GLY A 208 29.11 -10.20 20.16
C GLY A 208 30.58 -10.48 19.80
N SER A 209 30.86 -10.62 18.50
CA SER A 209 32.21 -10.92 18.00
C SER A 209 33.16 -9.71 18.13
N PHE A 210 32.65 -8.50 17.90
CA PHE A 210 33.43 -7.28 17.99
C PHE A 210 33.79 -6.93 19.44
N ILE A 211 32.85 -7.12 20.37
CA ILE A 211 33.09 -6.92 21.81
C ILE A 211 34.10 -7.94 22.34
N ALA A 212 34.02 -9.21 21.93
CA ALA A 212 34.99 -10.24 22.32
C ALA A 212 36.40 -9.92 21.79
N TYR A 213 36.52 -9.47 20.53
CA TYR A 213 37.79 -9.08 19.93
C TYR A 213 38.45 -7.89 20.64
N LEU A 214 37.68 -6.85 20.99
CA LEU A 214 38.18 -5.69 21.72
C LEU A 214 38.62 -6.05 23.15
N LEU A 215 37.91 -6.94 23.83
CA LEU A 215 38.29 -7.42 25.17
C LEU A 215 39.57 -8.27 25.12
N LEU A 216 39.73 -9.12 24.10
CA LEU A 216 40.95 -9.91 23.91
C LEU A 216 42.17 -9.03 23.65
N ILE A 217 42.06 -8.03 22.76
CA ILE A 217 43.16 -7.07 22.51
C ILE A 217 43.55 -6.35 23.81
N LYS A 218 42.57 -5.83 24.55
CA LYS A 218 42.83 -5.08 25.78
C LYS A 218 43.46 -5.95 26.88
N TYR A 219 43.08 -7.23 26.97
CA TYR A 219 43.71 -8.18 27.88
C TYR A 219 45.15 -8.51 27.48
N THR A 220 45.42 -8.68 26.18
CA THR A 220 46.78 -8.94 25.69
C THR A 220 47.73 -7.77 25.89
N GLU A 221 47.27 -6.51 25.73
CA GLU A 221 48.11 -5.34 25.97
C GLU A 221 48.48 -5.15 27.45
N LEU A 222 47.60 -5.53 28.38
CA LEU A 222 47.87 -5.44 29.82
C LEU A 222 48.91 -6.48 30.29
N ASN A 223 49.00 -7.63 29.63
CA ASN A 223 49.89 -8.71 30.05
C ASN A 223 51.29 -8.64 29.41
N GLN A 224 51.51 -7.75 28.45
CA GLN A 224 52.73 -7.70 27.64
C GLN A 224 53.48 -6.37 27.75
N SER A 225 53.78 -5.96 28.98
CA SER A 225 54.76 -4.91 29.28
C SER A 225 56.23 -5.36 29.07
N SER A 226 56.48 -6.21 28.07
CA SER A 226 57.79 -6.37 27.42
C SER A 226 57.64 -7.27 26.18
N ILE A 227 58.06 -6.76 25.02
CA ILE A 227 58.20 -7.44 23.70
C ILE A 227 56.92 -7.53 22.85
N ARG A 228 56.91 -6.81 21.71
CA ARG A 228 55.87 -6.87 20.67
C ARG A 228 56.19 -7.95 19.64
N ILE A 229 55.32 -8.94 19.49
CA ILE A 229 55.29 -9.85 18.34
C ILE A 229 53.85 -9.86 17.82
N TYR A 230 53.65 -9.42 16.58
CA TYR A 230 52.35 -9.52 15.91
C TYR A 230 52.29 -10.84 15.14
N THR A 231 51.38 -11.73 15.54
CA THR A 231 50.97 -12.88 14.72
C THR A 231 49.45 -12.88 14.65
N SER A 232 48.90 -12.88 13.43
CA SER A 232 47.47 -13.08 13.21
C SER A 232 47.26 -14.51 12.71
N ALA A 233 46.45 -15.27 13.45
CA ALA A 233 45.89 -16.53 13.00
C ALA A 233 44.37 -16.34 12.94
N THR A 234 43.79 -16.51 11.75
CA THR A 234 42.34 -16.51 11.55
C THR A 234 41.88 -17.96 11.41
N GLY A 235 40.91 -18.34 12.25
CA GLY A 235 40.23 -19.64 12.18
C GLY A 235 38.76 -19.43 12.51
N THR A 236 37.88 -19.87 11.60
CA THR A 236 36.44 -19.90 11.79
C THR A 236 36.02 -21.33 12.12
N ILE A 237 35.35 -21.51 13.27
CA ILE A 237 34.69 -22.77 13.63
C ILE A 237 33.18 -22.53 13.52
N LEU A 238 32.53 -23.30 12.65
CA LEU A 238 31.07 -23.38 12.55
C LEU A 238 30.61 -24.56 13.40
N ALA A 239 29.70 -24.33 14.35
CA ALA A 239 28.95 -25.39 15.01
C ALA A 239 27.48 -25.29 14.56
N LEU A 240 26.96 -26.40 14.03
CA LEU A 240 25.59 -26.60 13.54
C LEU A 240 24.55 -26.47 14.65
#